data_AF-A0A0B1RUH9-F1
#
_entry.id   AF-A0A0B1RUH9-F1
#
_cell.length_a   1.000
_cell.length_b   1.000
_cell.length_c   1.000
_cell.angle_alpha   90.00
_cell.angle_beta   90.00
_cell.angle_gamma   90.00
#
_symmetry.space_group_name_H-M   'P 1'
#
loop_
_entity.id
_entity.type
_entity.pdbx_description
1 polymer ?
#
loop_
_entity_poly.entity_id
_entity_poly.type
_entity_poly.pdbx_seq_one_letter_code
_entity_poly.pdbx_strand_id
1 'polypeptide(L)'
;MDSKEFSLLHMRGRYSYSVASLSWIERKAAAVFYATPPTATMEEALEDFLAAYEVKPDWIENLIYIARIYFAMGDKENTKKFCNHLITLTPTDEDERERIQEAKKMLAKC
;
A
#
# COMPACT_ATOMS: atom_id res chain seq x y z
N MET A 1 -10.88 -0.01 -20.61
CA MET A 1 -10.34 0.59 -19.38
C MET A 1 -8.94 1.06 -19.68
N ASP A 2 -8.71 2.36 -19.52
CA ASP A 2 -7.44 3.01 -19.87
C ASP A 2 -6.34 2.56 -18.89
N SER A 3 -5.15 2.20 -19.39
CA SER A 3 -4.03 1.76 -18.54
C SER A 3 -3.57 2.87 -17.58
N LYS A 4 -3.98 4.12 -17.81
CA LYS A 4 -3.62 5.25 -16.96
C LYS A 4 -4.46 5.35 -15.69
N GLU A 5 -5.66 4.77 -15.67
CA GLU A 5 -6.60 4.91 -14.56
C GLU A 5 -6.10 4.19 -13.30
N PHE A 6 -5.66 2.93 -13.43
CA PHE A 6 -5.11 2.17 -12.29
C PHE A 6 -3.81 2.80 -11.75
N SER A 7 -3.02 3.42 -12.63
CA SER A 7 -1.77 4.10 -12.24
C SER A 7 -2.06 5.37 -11.43
N LEU A 8 -3.11 6.11 -11.78
CA LEU A 8 -3.57 7.28 -11.01
C LEU A 8 -4.13 6.89 -9.65
N LEU A 9 -4.94 5.83 -9.60
CA LEU A 9 -5.44 5.25 -8.34
C LEU A 9 -4.27 4.86 -7.44
N HIS A 10 -3.29 4.13 -7.97
CA HIS A 10 -2.10 3.76 -7.21
C HIS A 10 -1.30 4.97 -6.70
N MET A 11 -1.10 6.00 -7.53
CA MET A 11 -0.41 7.22 -7.12
C MET A 11 -1.15 7.96 -5.99
N ARG A 12 -2.49 8.05 -6.08
CA ARG A 12 -3.33 8.66 -5.05
C ARG A 12 -3.31 7.84 -3.76
N GLY A 13 -3.44 6.51 -3.86
CA GLY A 13 -3.33 5.60 -2.74
C GLY A 13 -1.99 5.69 -2.03
N ARG A 14 -0.88 5.81 -2.79
CA ARG A 14 0.46 6.04 -2.23
C ARG A 14 0.56 7.36 -1.48
N TYR A 15 0.00 8.43 -2.02
CA TYR A 15 -0.03 9.72 -1.33
C TYR A 15 -0.79 9.60 0.00
N SER A 16 -2.00 9.04 -0.03
CA SER A 16 -2.83 8.85 1.17
C SER A 16 -2.13 7.96 2.20
N TYR A 17 -1.52 6.85 1.77
CA TYR A 17 -0.72 5.97 2.64
C TYR A 17 0.43 6.74 3.29
N SER A 18 1.23 7.48 2.52
CA SER A 18 2.35 8.26 3.06
C SER A 18 1.90 9.30 4.08
N VAL A 19 0.80 10.03 3.81
CA VAL A 19 0.25 11.03 4.73
C VAL A 19 -0.32 10.37 5.99
N ALA A 20 -1.03 9.24 5.84
CA ALA A 20 -1.60 8.49 6.95
C ALA A 20 -0.53 7.82 7.83
N SER A 21 0.62 7.44 7.27
CA SER A 21 1.77 6.86 7.98
C SER A 21 2.60 7.87 8.77
N LEU A 22 2.43 9.18 8.56
CA LEU A 22 3.20 10.19 9.29
C LEU A 22 2.96 10.09 10.80
N SER A 23 4.03 10.05 11.57
CA SER A 23 3.99 10.16 13.02
C SER A 23 3.39 11.51 13.45
N TRP A 24 2.89 11.57 14.68
CA TRP A 24 2.37 12.81 15.26
C TRP A 24 3.40 13.95 15.28
N ILE A 25 4.69 13.61 15.42
CA ILE A 25 5.80 14.58 15.40
C ILE A 25 5.99 15.14 13.98
N GLU A 26 5.99 14.29 12.96
CA GLU A 26 6.11 14.71 11.56
C GLU A 26 4.92 15.59 11.13
N ARG A 27 3.70 15.25 11.57
CA ARG A 27 2.50 16.08 11.32
C ARG A 27 2.60 17.45 11.97
N LYS A 28 3.15 17.54 13.19
CA LYS A 28 3.38 18.82 13.88
C LYS A 28 4.44 19.68 13.20
N ALA A 29 5.54 19.08 12.74
CA ALA A 29 6.56 19.80 11.97
C ALA A 29 5.98 20.35 10.66
N ALA A 30 5.14 19.58 9.95
CA ALA A 30 4.46 20.04 8.74
C ALA A 30 3.52 21.23 9.01
N ALA A 31 2.79 21.23 10.14
CA ALA A 31 1.89 22.33 10.51
C ALA A 31 2.60 23.67 10.79
N VAL A 32 3.91 23.67 11.06
CA VAL A 32 4.70 24.90 11.24
C VAL A 32 4.98 25.58 9.90
N PHE A 33 5.12 24.79 8.82
CA PHE A 33 5.38 25.31 7.47
C PHE A 33 4.10 25.49 6.63
N TYR A 34 3.05 24.75 6.95
CA TYR A 34 1.75 24.76 6.26
C TYR A 34 0.63 25.09 7.25
N ALA A 35 -0.23 26.07 6.92
CA ALA A 35 -1.32 26.51 7.79
C ALA A 35 -2.27 25.37 8.22
N THR A 36 -2.40 24.32 7.41
CA THR A 36 -3.06 23.05 7.78
C THR A 36 -2.27 21.90 7.16
N PRO A 37 -1.74 20.95 7.96
CA PRO A 37 -1.04 19.79 7.42
C PRO A 37 -2.01 18.90 6.62
N PRO A 38 -1.55 18.26 5.53
CA PRO A 38 -2.40 17.36 4.77
C PRO A 38 -2.89 16.21 5.65
N THR A 39 -4.14 15.81 5.45
CA THR A 39 -4.79 14.70 6.15
C THR A 39 -5.20 13.64 5.14
N ALA A 40 -4.94 12.38 5.46
CA ALA A 40 -5.46 11.22 4.74
C ALA A 40 -5.52 10.03 5.71
N THR A 41 -6.31 9.01 5.39
CA THR A 41 -6.47 7.79 6.19
C THR A 41 -5.92 6.56 5.48
N MET A 42 -5.73 5.47 6.25
CA MET A 42 -5.33 4.18 5.68
C MET A 42 -6.44 3.56 4.85
N GLU A 43 -7.70 3.83 5.20
CA GLU A 43 -8.88 3.37 4.49
C GLU A 43 -9.00 4.01 3.10
N GLU A 44 -8.75 5.32 2.98
CA GLU A 44 -8.71 6.03 1.70
C GLU A 44 -7.62 5.47 0.78
N ALA A 45 -6.44 5.17 1.35
CA ALA A 45 -5.37 4.53 0.60
C ALA A 45 -5.77 3.12 0.12
N LEU A 46 -6.41 2.35 1.00
CA LEU A 46 -6.83 0.98 0.70
C LEU A 46 -7.87 0.92 -0.42
N GLU A 47 -8.85 1.83 -0.41
CA GLU A 47 -9.88 1.92 -1.46
C GLU A 47 -9.25 2.10 -2.84
N ASP A 48 -8.30 3.04 -2.96
CA ASP A 48 -7.57 3.29 -4.20
C ASP A 48 -6.76 2.09 -4.68
N PHE A 49 -6.04 1.43 -3.76
CA PHE A 49 -5.25 0.28 -4.12
C PHE A 49 -6.11 -0.93 -4.51
N LEU A 50 -7.26 -1.13 -3.87
CA LEU A 50 -8.22 -2.17 -4.26
C LEU A 50 -8.84 -1.88 -5.64
N ALA A 51 -9.20 -0.64 -5.92
CA ALA A 51 -9.68 -0.24 -7.25
C ALA A 51 -8.59 -0.44 -8.33
N ALA A 52 -7.32 -0.14 -8.03
CA ALA A 52 -6.22 -0.44 -8.94
C ALA A 52 -6.00 -1.96 -9.13
N TYR A 53 -6.21 -2.75 -8.07
CA TYR A 53 -6.11 -4.21 -8.10
C TYR A 53 -7.17 -4.86 -8.99
N GLU A 54 -8.40 -4.32 -9.03
CA GLU A 54 -9.45 -4.81 -9.93
C GLU A 54 -9.04 -4.75 -11.42
N VAL A 55 -8.20 -3.77 -11.78
CA VAL A 55 -7.71 -3.58 -13.15
C VAL A 55 -6.41 -4.34 -13.41
N LYS A 56 -5.52 -4.40 -12.42
CA LYS A 56 -4.16 -4.98 -12.51
C LYS A 56 -3.86 -5.85 -11.29
N PRO A 57 -4.44 -7.07 -11.21
CA PRO A 57 -4.38 -7.88 -10.00
C PRO A 57 -2.98 -8.39 -9.66
N ASP A 58 -2.11 -8.58 -10.65
CA ASP A 58 -0.76 -9.12 -10.46
C ASP A 58 0.33 -8.03 -10.38
N TRP A 59 -0.06 -6.76 -10.17
CA TRP A 59 0.90 -5.68 -10.06
C TRP A 59 1.52 -5.64 -8.67
N ILE A 60 2.73 -6.19 -8.54
CA ILE A 60 3.46 -6.34 -7.27
C ILE A 60 3.57 -5.02 -6.50
N GLU A 61 3.90 -3.93 -7.20
CA GLU A 61 4.00 -2.59 -6.62
C GLU A 61 2.70 -2.15 -5.93
N ASN A 62 1.53 -2.50 -6.46
CA ASN A 62 0.25 -2.15 -5.86
C ASN A 62 -0.13 -3.12 -4.72
N LEU A 63 0.02 -4.42 -4.97
CA LEU A 63 -0.34 -5.48 -4.03
C LEU A 63 0.39 -5.37 -2.69
N ILE A 64 1.66 -4.96 -2.68
CA ILE A 64 2.42 -4.83 -1.43
C ILE A 64 1.82 -3.78 -0.49
N TYR A 65 1.26 -2.68 -1.03
CA TYR A 65 0.60 -1.67 -0.20
C TYR A 65 -0.71 -2.20 0.40
N ILE A 66 -1.50 -2.97 -0.34
CA ILE A 66 -2.71 -3.61 0.19
C ILE A 66 -2.34 -4.52 1.36
N ALA A 67 -1.32 -5.37 1.19
CA ALA A 67 -0.84 -6.26 2.24
C ALA A 67 -0.34 -5.49 3.48
N ARG A 68 0.44 -4.42 3.29
CA ARG A 68 0.92 -3.54 4.38
C ARG A 68 -0.22 -2.92 5.17
N ILE A 69 -1.26 -2.42 4.50
CA ILE A 69 -2.39 -1.78 5.16
C ILE A 69 -3.16 -2.79 6.00
N TYR A 70 -3.55 -3.93 5.44
CA TYR A 70 -4.24 -4.97 6.22
C TYR A 70 -3.41 -5.48 7.41
N PHE A 71 -2.09 -5.62 7.22
CA PHE A 71 -1.19 -6.00 8.31
C PHE A 71 -1.17 -4.95 9.42
N ALA A 72 -1.11 -3.67 9.06
CA ALA A 72 -1.15 -2.56 10.02
C ALA A 72 -2.50 -2.46 10.76
N MET A 73 -3.60 -2.83 10.11
CA MET A 73 -4.94 -2.90 10.72
C MET A 73 -5.13 -4.14 11.60
N GLY A 74 -4.18 -5.08 11.61
CA GLY A 74 -4.29 -6.36 12.32
C GLY A 74 -5.22 -7.37 11.65
N ASP A 75 -5.65 -7.12 10.42
CA ASP A 75 -6.47 -8.04 9.63
C ASP A 75 -5.59 -9.15 9.04
N LYS A 76 -5.41 -10.20 9.84
CA LYS A 76 -4.58 -11.35 9.47
C LYS A 76 -5.13 -12.14 8.30
N GLU A 77 -6.45 -12.16 8.10
CA GLU A 77 -7.07 -12.94 7.02
C GLU A 77 -6.72 -12.31 5.67
N ASN A 78 -6.99 -11.01 5.52
CA ASN A 78 -6.66 -10.31 4.29
C ASN A 78 -5.14 -10.19 4.09
N THR A 79 -4.36 -9.99 5.17
CA THR A 79 -2.90 -10.02 5.05
C THR A 79 -2.41 -11.34 4.44
N LYS A 80 -2.92 -12.49 4.93
CA LYS A 80 -2.58 -13.81 4.37
C LYS A 80 -3.01 -13.93 2.93
N LYS A 81 -4.23 -13.52 2.58
CA LYS A 81 -4.76 -13.54 1.21
C LYS A 81 -3.82 -12.82 0.23
N PHE A 82 -3.51 -11.55 0.49
CA PHE A 82 -2.71 -10.74 -0.43
C PHE A 82 -1.22 -11.11 -0.43
N CYS A 83 -0.65 -11.48 0.72
CA CYS A 83 0.73 -11.96 0.74
C CYS A 83 0.89 -13.31 0.03
N ASN A 84 -0.08 -14.23 0.18
CA ASN A 84 -0.05 -15.50 -0.54
C ASN A 84 -0.17 -15.29 -2.06
N HIS A 85 -0.93 -14.29 -2.51
CA HIS A 85 -0.94 -13.90 -3.92
C HIS A 85 0.41 -13.33 -4.36
N LEU A 86 1.00 -12.39 -3.61
CA LEU A 86 2.32 -11.81 -3.93
C LEU A 86 3.41 -12.87 -4.13
N ILE A 87 3.48 -13.88 -3.28
CA ILE A 87 4.56 -14.88 -3.33
C ILE A 87 4.43 -15.87 -4.49
N THR A 88 3.28 -15.92 -5.19
CA THR A 88 3.13 -16.72 -6.41
C THR A 88 3.59 -15.98 -7.66
N LEU A 89 3.78 -14.66 -7.58
CA LEU A 89 4.20 -13.82 -8.70
C LEU A 89 5.71 -13.94 -8.95
N THR A 90 6.09 -13.75 -10.21
CA THR A 90 7.50 -13.75 -10.63
C THR A 90 8.01 -12.31 -10.69
N PRO A 91 8.95 -11.91 -9.83
CA PRO A 91 9.51 -10.56 -9.85
C PRO A 91 10.42 -10.35 -11.06
N THR A 92 10.36 -9.16 -11.64
CA THR A 92 11.10 -8.80 -12.86
C THR A 92 12.37 -8.00 -12.56
N ASP A 93 12.45 -7.36 -11.40
CA ASP A 93 13.58 -6.57 -10.92
C ASP A 93 13.87 -6.82 -9.43
N GLU A 94 14.88 -6.13 -8.88
CA GLU A 94 15.27 -6.27 -7.46
C GLU A 94 14.23 -5.69 -6.52
N ASP A 95 13.62 -4.58 -6.90
CA ASP A 95 12.57 -3.89 -6.16
C ASP A 95 11.36 -4.81 -5.90
N GLU A 96 10.91 -5.54 -6.93
CA GLU A 96 9.84 -6.53 -6.80
C GLU A 96 10.27 -7.75 -5.97
N ARG A 97 11.54 -8.18 -6.08
CA ARG A 97 12.09 -9.24 -5.22
C ARG A 97 12.03 -8.84 -3.75
N GLU A 98 12.42 -7.62 -3.40
CA GLU A 98 12.37 -7.10 -2.04
C GLU A 98 10.94 -7.06 -1.49
N ARG A 99 9.97 -6.62 -2.29
CA ARG A 99 8.54 -6.59 -1.92
C ARG A 99 7.98 -8.00 -1.67
N ILE A 100 8.35 -8.98 -2.49
CA ILE A 100 7.98 -10.39 -2.23
C ILE A 100 8.63 -10.91 -0.95
N GLN A 101 9.88 -10.55 -0.66
CA GLN A 101 10.52 -10.93 0.61
C GLN A 101 9.86 -10.26 1.82
N GLU A 102 9.41 -9.02 1.68
CA GLU A 102 8.62 -8.35 2.69
C GLU A 102 7.30 -9.09 2.96
N ALA A 103 6.57 -9.47 1.91
CA ALA A 103 5.34 -10.26 2.03
C ALA A 103 5.57 -11.59 2.77
N LYS A 104 6.67 -12.30 2.47
CA LYS A 104 7.06 -13.52 3.20
C LYS A 104 7.30 -13.25 4.69
N LYS A 105 7.96 -12.14 5.03
CA LYS A 105 8.20 -11.72 6.42
C LYS A 105 6.89 -11.35 7.14
N MET A 106 5.94 -10.71 6.45
CA MET A 106 4.61 -10.41 7.02
C MET A 106 3.82 -11.70 7.29
N LEU A 107 3.81 -12.66 6.36
CA LEU A 107 3.16 -13.95 6.53
C LEU A 107 3.66 -14.71 7.76
N ALA A 108 4.98 -14.71 8.00
CA ALA A 108 5.57 -15.36 9.17
C ALA A 108 5.11 -14.76 10.52
N LYS A 109 4.52 -13.55 10.51
CA LYS A 109 4.00 -12.87 11.70
C LYS A 109 2.48 -13.03 11.89
N CYS A 110 1.78 -13.64 10.92
CA CYS A 110 0.31 -13.73 10.92
C CYS A 110 -0.20 -15.04 11.52
#